data_AF-A0A222VP09-F1
#
_entry.id   AF-A0A222VP09-F1
#
_cell.length_a   1.000
_cell.length_b   1.000
_cell.length_c   1.000
_cell.angle_alpha   90.00
_cell.angle_beta   90.00
_cell.angle_gamma   90.00
#
_symmetry.space_group_name_H-M   'P 1'
#
loop_
_entity.id
_entity.type
_entity.pdbx_description
1 polymer ?
#
loop_
_entity_poly.entity_id
_entity_poly.type
_entity_poly.pdbx_seq_one_letter_code
_entity_poly.pdbx_strand_id
1 'polypeptide(L)' 'MELTFLWKDAASGDGSGDGGGCPALYRTEGGYVVQGVKLDPATRSQLRQLADDEDGVFVPANVLERLKDLT' A
#
# COMPACT_ATOMS: atom_id res chain seq x y z
N MET A 1 11.52 -13.12 0.48
CA MET A 1 10.70 -12.54 -0.60
C MET A 1 11.49 -11.38 -1.18
N GLU A 2 11.72 -11.38 -2.49
CA GLU A 2 12.38 -10.27 -3.19
C GLU A 2 11.33 -9.26 -3.67
N LEU A 3 11.62 -7.97 -3.52
CA LEU A 3 10.70 -6.88 -3.85
C LEU A 3 11.30 -5.96 -4.92
N THR A 4 10.58 -5.78 -6.02
CA THR A 4 10.91 -4.78 -7.04
C THR A 4 10.00 -3.56 -6.88
N PHE A 5 10.57 -2.41 -6.55
CA PHE A 5 9.82 -1.16 -6.48
C PHE A 5 9.20 -0.80 -7.84
N LEU A 6 7.92 -0.43 -7.85
CA LEU A 6 7.24 0.04 -9.06
C LEU A 6 7.06 1.56 -9.02
N TRP A 7 6.23 2.03 -8.09
CA TRP A 7 5.99 3.46 -7.88
C TRP A 7 5.44 3.70 -6.47
N LYS A 8 5.41 4.98 -6.10
CA LYS A 8 4.73 5.50 -4.92
C LYS A 8 3.83 6.66 -5.30
N ASP A 9 2.88 6.98 -4.44
CA ASP A 9 2.17 8.24 -4.58
C ASP A 9 3.12 9.40 -4.24
N ALA A 10 3.47 10.19 -5.26
CA ALA A 10 4.40 11.31 -5.15
C ALA A 10 3.77 12.52 -4.43
N ALA A 11 2.44 12.56 -4.31
CA ALA A 11 1.71 13.66 -3.69
C ALA A 11 1.40 13.44 -2.20
N SER A 12 1.55 12.20 -1.68
CA SER A 12 1.28 11.86 -0.27
C SER A 12 2.51 11.91 0.64
N GLY A 13 3.48 12.77 0.32
CA GLY A 13 4.45 13.18 1.32
C GLY A 13 3.73 13.92 2.46
N ASP A 14 4.10 13.65 3.70
CA ASP A 14 3.67 14.38 4.91
C ASP A 14 4.09 15.88 4.94
N GLY A 15 4.56 16.42 3.81
CA GLY A 15 5.08 17.78 3.68
C GLY A 15 6.47 17.99 4.33
N SER A 16 7.10 16.94 4.89
CA SER A 16 8.39 17.07 5.60
C SER A 16 9.60 17.32 4.70
N GLY A 17 9.49 17.08 3.38
CA GLY A 17 10.63 17.13 2.46
C GLY A 17 11.57 15.91 2.54
N ASP A 18 11.37 15.02 3.52
CA ASP A 18 12.21 13.83 3.74
C ASP A 18 11.65 12.56 3.06
N GLY A 19 10.50 12.65 2.39
CA GLY A 19 9.93 11.57 1.59
C GLY A 19 9.34 10.39 2.38
N GLY A 20 9.16 10.53 3.69
CA GLY A 20 8.47 9.58 4.56
C GLY A 20 6.95 9.60 4.40
N GLY A 21 6.29 8.46 4.67
CA GLY A 21 4.83 8.36 4.69
C GLY A 21 4.12 8.10 3.35
N CYS A 22 4.84 8.09 2.23
CA CYS A 22 4.24 7.84 0.90
C CYS A 22 3.91 6.36 0.68
N PRO A 23 2.64 5.99 0.49
CA PRO A 23 2.26 4.63 0.12
C PRO A 23 2.87 4.21 -1.22
N ALA A 24 3.27 2.94 -1.31
CA ALA A 24 4.06 2.42 -2.42
C ALA A 24 3.63 1.02 -2.84
N LEU A 25 3.88 0.70 -4.11
CA LEU A 25 3.63 -0.61 -4.70
C LEU A 25 4.93 -1.26 -5.13
N TYR A 26 5.06 -2.53 -4.76
CA TYR A 26 6.19 -3.40 -5.13
C TYR A 26 5.66 -4.62 -5.87
N ARG A 27 6.39 -5.10 -6.86
CA ARG A 27 6.18 -6.41 -7.47
C ARG A 27 7.00 -7.45 -6.72
N THR A 28 6.45 -8.65 -6.60
CA THR A 28 7.15 -9.83 -6.12
C THR A 28 6.74 -11.07 -6.91
N GLU A 29 7.34 -12.21 -6.61
CA GLU A 29 6.92 -13.49 -7.19
C GLU A 29 5.48 -13.81 -6.74
N GLY A 30 4.59 -14.04 -7.70
CA GLY A 30 3.19 -14.38 -7.42
C GLY A 30 2.26 -13.19 -7.13
N GLY A 31 2.74 -11.94 -7.12
CA GLY A 31 1.86 -10.79 -6.94
C GLY A 31 2.54 -9.47 -6.60
N TYR A 32 1.90 -8.70 -5.73
CA TYR A 32 2.30 -7.36 -5.33
C TYR A 32 2.31 -7.21 -3.81
N VAL A 33 3.20 -6.36 -3.31
CA VAL A 33 3.20 -5.91 -1.91
C VAL A 33 2.84 -4.43 -1.89
N VAL A 34 1.90 -4.08 -1.02
CA VAL A 34 1.40 -2.71 -0.85
C VAL A 34 1.89 -2.18 0.49
N GLN A 35 2.65 -1.09 0.45
CA GLN A 35 2.99 -0.32 1.63
C GLN A 35 1.97 0.82 1.79
N GLY A 36 1.33 0.91 2.96
CA GLY A 36 0.31 1.92 3.24
C GLY A 36 0.30 2.39 4.69
N VAL A 37 -0.74 3.16 5.03
CA VAL A 37 -0.97 3.65 6.39
C VAL A 37 -1.75 2.60 7.18
N LYS A 38 -1.31 2.29 8.41
CA LYS A 38 -2.03 1.36 9.27
C LYS A 38 -3.44 1.86 9.56
N LEU A 39 -4.42 0.96 9.51
CA LEU A 39 -5.77 1.26 9.92
C LEU A 39 -5.86 1.37 11.45
N ASP A 40 -6.69 2.29 11.95
CA ASP A 40 -7.03 2.31 13.38
C ASP A 40 -7.87 1.07 13.73
N PRO A 41 -7.94 0.67 15.02
CA PRO A 41 -8.63 -0.55 15.43
C PRO A 41 -10.12 -0.59 15.03
N ALA A 42 -10.82 0.54 15.06
CA ALA A 42 -12.24 0.59 14.72
C ALA A 42 -12.44 0.37 13.22
N THR A 43 -11.62 1.01 12.37
CA THR A 43 -11.64 0.77 10.92
C THR A 43 -11.20 -0.65 10.56
N ARG A 44 -10.11 -1.14 11.17
CA ARG A 44 -9.61 -2.52 10.97
C ARG A 44 -10.67 -3.58 11.31
N SER A 45 -11.49 -3.35 12.34
CA SER A 45 -12.55 -4.27 12.76
C SER A 45 -13.68 -4.44 11.73
N GLN A 46 -13.75 -3.56 10.73
CA GLN A 46 -14.75 -3.65 9.64
C GLN A 46 -14.34 -4.62 8.53
N LEU A 47 -13.08 -5.08 8.51
CA LEU A 47 -12.60 -6.08 7.56
C LEU A 47 -13.27 -7.43 7.82
N ARG A 48 -13.60 -8.15 6.75
CA ARG A 48 -14.32 -9.43 6.84
C ARG A 48 -13.34 -10.59 6.85
N GLN A 49 -13.57 -11.56 7.74
CA GLN A 49 -12.86 -12.85 7.77
C GLN A 49 -11.33 -12.74 7.91
N LEU A 50 -10.84 -11.69 8.58
CA LEU A 50 -9.41 -11.46 8.78
C LEU A 50 -8.79 -12.61 9.60
N ALA A 51 -7.89 -13.38 8.99
CA ALA A 51 -7.12 -14.41 9.67
C ALA A 51 -6.04 -13.81 10.59
N ASP A 52 -5.45 -14.63 11.46
CA ASP A 52 -4.43 -14.18 12.43
C ASP A 52 -3.18 -13.59 11.77
N ASP A 53 -2.86 -14.00 10.54
CA ASP A 53 -1.73 -13.54 9.74
C ASP A 53 -2.13 -12.51 8.65
N GLU A 54 -3.37 -12.03 8.68
CA GLU A 54 -3.86 -11.00 7.76
C GLU A 54 -3.97 -9.63 8.45
N ASP A 55 -3.70 -8.57 7.69
CA ASP A 55 -3.89 -7.20 8.14
C ASP A 55 -4.26 -6.26 6.97
N GLY A 56 -4.76 -5.07 7.31
CA GLY A 56 -5.16 -4.05 6.35
C GLY A 56 -4.36 -2.75 6.50
N VAL A 57 -4.01 -2.17 5.35
CA VAL A 57 -3.47 -0.81 5.25
C VAL A 57 -4.30 0.02 4.29
N PHE A 58 -4.39 1.32 4.56
CA PHE A 58 -4.94 2.28 3.62
C PHE A 58 -3.87 2.71 2.61
N VAL A 59 -4.24 2.74 1.33
CA VAL A 59 -3.48 3.39 0.27
C VAL A 59 -4.40 4.25 -0.61
N PRO A 60 -3.91 5.41 -1.10
CA PRO A 60 -4.61 6.17 -2.13
C PRO A 60 -4.81 5.37 -3.42
N ALA A 61 -5.92 5.61 -4.12
CA ALA A 61 -6.29 4.86 -5.33
C ALA A 61 -5.20 4.91 -6.42
N ASN A 62 -4.52 6.05 -6.58
CA ASN A 62 -3.47 6.22 -7.59
C ASN A 62 -2.25 5.29 -7.39
N VAL A 63 -2.07 4.70 -6.21
CA VAL A 63 -1.08 3.66 -5.96
C VAL A 63 -1.44 2.37 -6.71
N LEU A 64 -2.72 2.06 -6.88
CA LEU A 64 -3.18 0.84 -7.55
C LEU A 64 -3.65 1.07 -8.98
N GLU A 65 -4.20 2.25 -9.30
CA GLU A 65 -4.80 2.52 -10.61
C GLU A 65 -3.84 2.34 -11.79
N ARG A 66 -2.56 2.66 -11.59
CA ARG A 66 -1.51 2.50 -12.61
C ARG A 66 -1.24 1.04 -12.99
N LEU A 67 -1.72 0.07 -12.21
CA LEU A 67 -1.65 -1.34 -12.60
C LEU A 67 -2.42 -1.62 -13.89
N LYS A 68 -3.45 -0.83 -14.19
CA LYS A 68 -4.25 -0.95 -15.42
C LYS A 68 -3.45 -0.64 -16.68
N ASP A 69 -2.34 0.08 -16.55
CA ASP A 69 -1.49 0.49 -17.67
C ASP A 69 -0.36 -0.53 -17.94
N LEU A 70 -0.21 -1.55 -17.09
CA LEU A 70 0.82 -2.60 -17.22
C LEU A 70 0.34 -3.82 -18.02
N THR A 71 -0.92 -3.85 -18.45
CA THR A 71 -1.55 -4.95 -19.21
C THR A 71 -1.56 -4.70 -20.70
#